data_AF-A0A5M9TKG5-F1
#
_entry.id   AF-A0A5M9TKG5-F1
#
_cell.length_a   1.000
_cell.length_b   1.000
_cell.length_c   1.000
_cell.angle_alpha   90.00
_cell.angle_beta   90.00
_cell.angle_gamma   90.00
#
_symmetry.space_group_name_H-M   'P 1'
#
loop_
_entity.id
_entity.type
_entity.pdbx_description
1 polymer ?
#
loop_
_entity_poly.entity_id
_entity_poly.type
_entity_poly.pdbx_seq_one_letter_code
_entity_poly.pdbx_strand_id
1 'polypeptide(L)'
;MALQVATQKAQFISSFKQNSFTVYVMVRVHVENQQILLDLTSAKMNDKAALMYATDILEFINLYGDSFVYGILSGGDYFGVLEIESKSAEEYRSIKASLSGKAMFGVISGEAAGAFEQEIRKITTSYKMKARIYRDGAEGVLQGISSDQLIQEALAFPNQVLGGKGVPFSVLLLSYTQIPHPQSQNIQQMGDPNCLERLGKYYERLKRHRNDLLYAIENQQFFPGLPLTEVNDRLDQIQSEMEKVEAAAKAYSSNPDECPEVPVLDELFVNLIPPQVIPSRLGHQW
;
A
#
# COMPACT_ATOMS: atom_id res chain seq x y z
N MET A 1 -19.10 -3.55 3.38
CA MET A 1 -18.35 -4.07 2.23
C MET A 1 -17.08 -3.24 1.96
N ALA A 2 -17.15 -1.91 1.78
CA ALA A 2 -15.98 -1.05 1.58
C ALA A 2 -14.90 -1.14 2.69
N LEU A 3 -15.30 -1.19 3.96
CA LEU A 3 -14.37 -1.33 5.08
C LEU A 3 -13.57 -2.66 5.02
N GLN A 4 -14.24 -3.73 4.59
CA GLN A 4 -13.65 -5.07 4.48
C GLN A 4 -12.62 -5.14 3.35
N VAL A 5 -12.91 -4.49 2.21
CA VAL A 5 -11.97 -4.33 1.10
C VAL A 5 -10.73 -3.53 1.53
N ALA A 6 -10.92 -2.42 2.25
CA ALA A 6 -9.81 -1.62 2.77
C ALA A 6 -8.90 -2.44 3.71
N THR A 7 -9.49 -3.23 4.62
CA THR A 7 -8.74 -4.12 5.52
C THR A 7 -7.98 -5.20 4.76
N GLN A 8 -8.56 -5.82 3.73
CA GLN A 8 -7.87 -6.86 2.96
C GLN A 8 -6.73 -6.29 2.10
N LYS A 9 -6.92 -5.12 1.47
CA LYS A 9 -5.84 -4.40 0.76
C LYS A 9 -4.70 -4.05 1.72
N ALA A 10 -5.03 -3.56 2.93
CA ALA A 10 -4.03 -3.27 3.96
C ALA A 10 -3.28 -4.52 4.43
N GLN A 11 -3.99 -5.64 4.64
CA GLN A 11 -3.39 -6.92 4.99
C GLN A 11 -2.44 -7.42 3.89
N PHE A 12 -2.84 -7.33 2.61
CA PHE A 12 -1.98 -7.68 1.49
C PHE A 12 -0.69 -6.85 1.48
N ILE A 13 -0.79 -5.53 1.60
CA ILE A 13 0.37 -4.63 1.67
C ILE A 13 1.26 -4.97 2.88
N SER A 14 0.66 -5.26 4.05
CA SER A 14 1.41 -5.61 5.26
C SER A 14 2.15 -6.96 5.15
N SER A 15 1.74 -7.83 4.22
CA SER A 15 2.36 -9.15 4.05
C SER A 15 3.78 -9.06 3.48
N PHE A 16 4.15 -7.95 2.82
CA PHE A 16 5.46 -7.75 2.22
C PHE A 16 6.46 -7.22 3.25
N LYS A 17 7.62 -7.89 3.35
CA LYS A 17 8.75 -7.41 4.17
C LYS A 17 9.53 -6.36 3.38
N GLN A 18 9.09 -5.10 3.42
CA GLN A 18 9.83 -4.01 2.76
C GLN A 18 11.25 -3.92 3.30
N ASN A 19 12.25 -4.11 2.44
CA ASN A 19 13.67 -3.94 2.75
C ASN A 19 14.42 -3.39 1.52
N SER A 20 15.64 -2.92 1.71
CA SER A 20 16.51 -2.28 0.72
C SER A 20 17.23 -3.28 -0.20
N PHE A 21 17.01 -4.58 -0.02
CA PHE A 21 17.64 -5.68 -0.77
C PHE A 21 16.65 -6.45 -1.65
N THR A 22 15.37 -6.11 -1.61
CA THR A 22 14.31 -6.78 -2.36
C THR A 22 13.68 -5.80 -3.34
N VAL A 23 13.57 -6.21 -4.59
CA VAL A 23 12.87 -5.44 -5.62
C VAL A 23 11.47 -6.01 -5.79
N TYR A 24 10.47 -5.15 -5.63
CA TYR A 24 9.06 -5.50 -5.84
C TYR A 24 8.59 -4.94 -7.18
N VAL A 25 8.01 -5.78 -8.02
CA VAL A 25 7.33 -5.38 -9.26
C VAL A 25 5.84 -5.56 -9.05
N MET A 26 5.09 -4.47 -9.15
CA MET A 26 3.62 -4.49 -9.04
C MET A 26 3.00 -4.47 -10.44
N VAL A 27 2.20 -5.48 -10.71
CA VAL A 27 1.26 -5.54 -11.83
C VAL A 27 -0.10 -5.12 -11.29
N ARG A 28 -0.67 -4.04 -11.83
CA ARG A 28 -2.03 -3.62 -11.52
C ARG A 28 -2.87 -3.70 -12.78
N VAL A 29 -3.98 -4.44 -12.72
CA VAL A 29 -5.03 -4.40 -13.74
C VAL A 29 -6.26 -3.78 -13.10
N HIS A 30 -6.71 -2.68 -13.67
CA HIS A 30 -7.85 -1.93 -13.19
C HIS A 30 -8.96 -1.99 -14.23
N VAL A 31 -10.14 -2.43 -13.81
CA VAL A 31 -11.32 -2.53 -14.66
C VAL A 31 -12.40 -1.65 -14.06
N GLU A 32 -12.83 -0.66 -14.84
CA GLU A 32 -13.91 0.24 -14.46
C GLU A 32 -15.13 -0.06 -15.33
N ASN A 33 -16.24 -0.47 -14.69
CA ASN A 33 -17.54 -0.63 -15.32
C ASN A 33 -18.34 0.67 -15.20
N GLN A 34 -19.60 0.68 -15.64
CA GLN A 34 -20.47 1.84 -15.49
C GLN A 34 -20.56 2.30 -14.03
N GLN A 35 -20.35 3.60 -13.83
CA GLN A 35 -20.47 4.28 -12.55
C GLN A 35 -21.93 4.64 -12.26
N ILE A 36 -22.35 4.45 -11.02
CA ILE A 36 -23.64 4.96 -10.52
C ILE A 36 -23.34 6.24 -9.77
N LEU A 37 -23.81 7.37 -10.28
CA LEU A 37 -23.63 8.68 -9.66
C LEU A 37 -24.96 9.19 -9.09
N LEU A 38 -24.87 9.83 -7.93
CA LEU A 38 -25.94 10.58 -7.31
C LEU A 38 -26.15 11.89 -8.08
N ASP A 39 -27.40 12.23 -8.36
CA ASP A 39 -27.75 13.52 -8.94
C ASP A 39 -27.66 14.63 -7.87
N LEU A 40 -26.57 15.37 -7.91
CA LEU A 40 -26.29 16.47 -6.98
C LEU A 40 -27.31 17.61 -7.04
N THR A 41 -28.06 17.76 -8.14
CA THR A 41 -29.08 18.82 -8.25
C THR A 41 -30.30 18.54 -7.37
N SER A 42 -30.52 17.26 -7.04
CA SER A 42 -31.63 16.80 -6.20
C SER A 42 -31.17 16.38 -4.79
N ALA A 43 -29.87 16.19 -4.61
CA ALA A 43 -29.28 15.77 -3.34
C ALA A 43 -29.42 16.86 -2.28
N LYS A 44 -30.01 16.50 -1.14
CA LYS A 44 -30.14 17.36 0.03
C LYS A 44 -30.09 16.54 1.30
N MET A 45 -29.65 17.18 2.38
CA MET A 45 -29.77 16.60 3.72
C MET A 45 -31.26 16.44 4.07
N ASN A 46 -31.59 15.39 4.83
CA ASN A 46 -32.88 15.34 5.50
C ASN A 46 -32.92 16.34 6.67
N ASP A 47 -34.11 16.69 7.15
CA ASP A 47 -34.29 17.76 8.14
C ASP A 47 -33.52 17.50 9.45
N LYS A 48 -33.45 16.25 9.89
CA LYS A 48 -32.71 15.86 11.11
C LYS A 48 -31.21 16.06 10.93
N ALA A 49 -30.67 15.61 9.80
CA ALA A 49 -29.27 15.77 9.43
C ALA A 49 -28.91 17.26 9.27
N ALA A 50 -29.76 18.05 8.62
CA ALA A 50 -29.56 19.48 8.44
C ALA A 50 -29.58 20.23 9.78
N LEU A 51 -30.54 19.94 10.67
CA LEU A 51 -30.60 20.55 12.00
C LEU A 51 -29.33 20.26 12.78
N MET A 52 -28.91 18.99 12.80
CA MET A 52 -27.71 18.56 13.51
C MET A 52 -26.45 19.20 12.93
N TYR A 53 -26.31 19.26 11.60
CA TYR A 53 -25.20 19.96 10.94
C TYR A 53 -25.11 21.44 11.38
N ALA A 54 -26.26 22.11 11.56
CA ALA A 54 -26.31 23.50 11.97
C ALA A 54 -25.96 23.72 13.45
N THR A 55 -26.44 22.83 14.34
CA THR A 55 -26.38 23.02 15.80
C THR A 55 -25.22 22.29 16.47
N ASP A 56 -24.83 21.12 15.97
CA ASP A 56 -23.82 20.24 16.56
C ASP A 56 -23.09 19.45 15.46
N ILE A 57 -22.09 20.08 14.87
CA ILE A 57 -21.34 19.52 13.75
C ILE A 57 -20.54 18.27 14.14
N LEU A 58 -20.11 18.15 15.41
CA LEU A 58 -19.37 16.98 15.87
C LEU A 58 -20.28 15.76 15.95
N GLU A 59 -21.47 15.91 16.54
CA GLU A 59 -22.45 14.83 16.58
C GLU A 59 -22.92 14.46 15.17
N PHE A 60 -23.03 15.45 14.27
CA PHE A 60 -23.28 15.18 12.85
C PHE A 60 -22.19 14.30 12.23
N ILE A 61 -20.91 14.68 12.37
CA ILE A 61 -19.79 13.93 11.81
C ILE A 61 -19.70 12.53 12.44
N ASN A 62 -19.94 12.40 13.74
CA ASN A 62 -19.94 11.10 14.42
C ASN A 62 -21.02 10.16 13.88
N LEU A 63 -22.19 10.69 13.50
CA LEU A 63 -23.32 9.88 13.02
C LEU A 63 -23.31 9.65 11.50
N TYR A 64 -22.87 10.64 10.72
CA TYR A 64 -23.00 10.62 9.25
C TYR A 64 -21.66 10.65 8.51
N GLY A 65 -20.53 10.83 9.22
CA GLY A 65 -19.23 11.08 8.64
C GLY A 65 -19.02 12.54 8.20
N ASP A 66 -17.83 12.84 7.69
CA ASP A 66 -17.45 14.15 7.16
C ASP A 66 -17.79 14.34 5.66
N SER A 67 -18.17 13.24 5.00
CA SER A 67 -18.42 13.15 3.57
C SER A 67 -19.60 12.20 3.29
N PHE A 68 -20.21 12.34 2.12
CA PHE A 68 -21.25 11.41 1.64
C PHE A 68 -20.81 10.71 0.36
N VAL A 69 -21.35 9.50 0.15
CA VAL A 69 -21.14 8.74 -1.09
C VAL A 69 -21.95 9.40 -2.21
N TYR A 70 -21.26 10.00 -3.18
CA TYR A 70 -21.90 10.54 -4.39
C TYR A 70 -21.81 9.57 -5.56
N GLY A 71 -20.92 8.59 -5.51
CA GLY A 71 -20.72 7.67 -6.60
C GLY A 71 -20.30 6.29 -6.13
N ILE A 72 -20.74 5.27 -6.84
CA ILE A 72 -20.27 3.90 -6.67
C ILE A 72 -19.60 3.49 -7.97
N LEU A 73 -18.32 3.17 -7.88
CA LEU A 73 -17.55 2.58 -8.96
C LEU A 73 -17.65 1.07 -8.87
N SER A 74 -18.17 0.47 -9.93
CA SER A 74 -18.25 -0.98 -10.09
C SER A 74 -17.16 -1.47 -11.04
N GLY A 75 -16.68 -2.68 -10.84
CA GLY A 75 -15.54 -3.19 -11.60
C GLY A 75 -14.70 -4.14 -10.77
N GLY A 76 -13.38 -3.98 -10.86
CA GLY A 76 -12.44 -4.83 -10.13
C GLY A 76 -11.01 -4.31 -10.20
N ASP A 77 -10.27 -4.58 -9.13
CA ASP A 77 -8.84 -4.34 -9.07
C ASP A 77 -8.12 -5.70 -8.94
N TYR A 78 -7.13 -5.93 -9.79
CA TYR A 78 -6.17 -7.03 -9.65
C TYR A 78 -4.79 -6.46 -9.38
N PHE A 79 -4.14 -6.99 -8.35
CA PHE A 79 -2.78 -6.67 -7.94
C PHE A 79 -1.96 -7.95 -7.90
N GLY A 80 -1.04 -8.09 -8.84
CA GLY A 80 0.03 -9.08 -8.78
C GLY A 80 1.31 -8.42 -8.28
N VAL A 81 1.95 -8.98 -7.26
CA VAL A 81 3.27 -8.53 -6.80
C VAL A 81 4.28 -9.64 -7.03
N LEU A 82 5.32 -9.32 -7.78
CA LEU A 82 6.47 -10.17 -7.99
C LEU A 82 7.60 -9.67 -7.08
N GLU A 83 8.06 -10.54 -6.19
CA GLU A 83 9.16 -10.29 -5.26
C GLU A 83 10.45 -10.88 -5.83
N ILE A 84 11.44 -10.02 -6.08
CA ILE A 84 12.78 -10.38 -6.54
C ILE A 84 13.76 -10.16 -5.40
N GLU A 85 14.26 -11.25 -4.82
CA GLU A 85 15.35 -11.20 -3.85
C GLU A 85 16.67 -10.96 -4.59
N SER A 86 17.35 -9.84 -4.28
CA SER A 86 18.70 -9.57 -4.80
C SER A 86 19.76 -10.11 -3.85
N LYS A 87 20.88 -10.60 -4.39
CA LYS A 87 22.00 -11.13 -3.62
C LYS A 87 23.09 -10.10 -3.36
N SER A 88 23.03 -8.93 -4.00
CA SER A 88 23.94 -7.81 -3.74
C SER A 88 23.29 -6.44 -3.99
N ALA A 89 23.84 -5.38 -3.40
CA ALA A 89 23.43 -4.01 -3.65
C ALA A 89 23.65 -3.58 -5.12
N GLU A 90 24.66 -4.13 -5.79
CA GLU A 90 24.91 -3.94 -7.22
C GLU A 90 23.83 -4.64 -8.05
N GLU A 91 23.47 -5.87 -7.70
CA GLU A 91 22.39 -6.62 -8.35
C GLU A 91 21.04 -5.90 -8.13
N TYR A 92 20.75 -5.43 -6.91
CA TYR A 92 19.59 -4.59 -6.62
C TYR A 92 19.54 -3.36 -7.52
N ARG A 93 20.64 -2.60 -7.60
CA ARG A 93 20.72 -1.38 -8.42
C ARG A 93 20.55 -1.70 -9.90
N SER A 94 21.14 -2.79 -10.38
CA SER A 94 21.02 -3.26 -11.76
C SER A 94 19.59 -3.68 -12.10
N ILE A 95 18.95 -4.50 -11.24
CA ILE A 95 17.55 -4.92 -11.38
C ILE A 95 16.65 -3.69 -11.39
N LYS A 96 16.79 -2.80 -10.39
CA LYS A 96 15.99 -1.58 -10.28
C LYS A 96 16.12 -0.71 -11.52
N ALA A 97 17.34 -0.47 -12.01
CA ALA A 97 17.58 0.32 -13.23
C ALA A 97 16.95 -0.34 -14.47
N SER A 98 17.04 -1.67 -14.58
CA SER A 98 16.45 -2.43 -15.69
C SER A 98 14.91 -2.37 -15.70
N LEU A 99 14.29 -2.22 -14.53
CA LEU A 99 12.83 -2.21 -14.35
C LEU A 99 12.25 -0.79 -14.39
N SER A 100 12.96 0.21 -13.86
CA SER A 100 12.48 1.59 -13.82
C SER A 100 12.23 2.18 -15.21
N GLY A 101 12.94 1.69 -16.23
CA GLY A 101 12.72 2.08 -17.63
C GLY A 101 11.60 1.31 -18.35
N LYS A 102 10.98 0.33 -17.69
CA LYS A 102 10.00 -0.61 -18.30
C LYS A 102 8.58 -0.44 -17.76
N ALA A 103 8.32 0.63 -17.01
CA ALA A 103 6.97 0.92 -16.53
C ALA A 103 6.03 1.12 -17.73
N MET A 104 5.19 0.12 -18.00
CA MET A 104 4.19 0.18 -19.07
C MET A 104 2.88 0.68 -18.48
N PHE A 105 2.41 1.80 -19.02
CA PHE A 105 1.09 2.36 -18.73
C PHE A 105 0.30 2.34 -20.04
N GLY A 106 -0.87 1.71 -20.04
CA GLY A 106 -1.69 1.62 -21.25
C GLY A 106 -3.00 0.86 -21.03
N VAL A 107 -3.96 1.11 -21.92
CA VAL A 107 -5.19 0.32 -22.02
C VAL A 107 -4.83 -1.02 -22.67
N ILE A 108 -5.30 -2.14 -22.11
CA ILE A 108 -5.04 -3.48 -22.64
C ILE A 108 -5.83 -3.64 -23.96
N SER A 109 -5.20 -3.32 -25.08
CA SER A 109 -5.57 -3.79 -26.42
C SER A 109 -4.90 -5.16 -26.69
N GLY A 110 -5.33 -5.88 -27.73
CA GLY A 110 -4.72 -7.19 -28.07
C GLY A 110 -3.20 -7.12 -28.32
N GLU A 111 -2.71 -6.02 -28.88
CA GLU A 111 -1.28 -5.78 -29.09
C GLU A 111 -0.56 -5.39 -27.79
N ALA A 112 -1.20 -4.59 -26.93
CA ALA A 112 -0.65 -4.21 -25.62
C ALA A 112 -0.55 -5.42 -24.66
N ALA A 113 -1.49 -6.36 -24.73
CA ALA A 113 -1.46 -7.61 -24.00
C ALA A 113 -0.21 -8.45 -24.33
N GLY A 114 0.13 -8.57 -25.61
CA GLY A 114 1.32 -9.29 -26.06
C GLY A 114 2.62 -8.63 -25.63
N ALA A 115 2.71 -7.29 -25.70
CA ALA A 115 3.87 -6.53 -25.22
C ALA A 115 4.04 -6.66 -23.69
N PHE A 116 2.94 -6.60 -22.94
CA PHE A 116 2.92 -6.85 -21.50
C PHE A 116 3.46 -8.24 -21.14
N GLU A 117 2.91 -9.28 -21.77
CA GLU A 117 3.34 -10.66 -21.53
C GLU A 117 4.83 -10.83 -21.81
N GLN A 118 5.34 -10.30 -22.92
CA GLN A 118 6.75 -10.41 -23.29
C GLN A 118 7.68 -9.75 -22.26
N GLU A 119 7.37 -8.53 -21.78
CA GLU A 119 8.23 -7.86 -20.80
C GLU A 119 8.19 -8.53 -19.42
N ILE A 120 7.02 -8.96 -18.95
CA ILE A 120 6.96 -9.71 -17.68
C ILE A 120 7.69 -11.05 -17.82
N ARG A 121 7.53 -11.77 -18.94
CA ARG A 121 8.29 -13.00 -19.22
C ARG A 121 9.80 -12.78 -19.16
N LYS A 122 10.31 -11.70 -19.79
CA LYS A 122 11.74 -11.36 -19.73
C LYS A 122 12.23 -11.16 -18.29
N ILE A 123 11.41 -10.54 -17.44
CA ILE A 123 11.73 -10.34 -16.02
C ILE A 123 11.70 -11.69 -15.29
N THR A 124 10.66 -12.50 -15.50
CA THR A 124 10.45 -13.75 -14.77
C THR A 124 11.40 -14.86 -15.19
N THR A 125 11.92 -14.84 -16.42
CA THR A 125 12.99 -15.77 -16.86
C THR A 125 14.36 -15.40 -16.31
N SER A 126 14.57 -14.12 -15.96
CA SER A 126 15.87 -13.62 -15.54
C SER A 126 16.12 -13.77 -14.03
N TYR A 127 15.06 -13.90 -13.24
CA TYR A 127 15.15 -13.92 -11.77
C TYR A 127 14.27 -15.02 -11.16
N LYS A 128 14.71 -15.61 -10.04
CA LYS A 128 13.82 -16.43 -9.21
C LYS A 128 12.88 -15.50 -8.45
N MET A 129 11.57 -15.68 -8.62
CA MET A 129 10.56 -14.78 -8.05
C MET A 129 9.57 -15.52 -7.17
N LYS A 130 9.08 -14.84 -6.14
CA LYS A 130 7.86 -15.22 -5.42
C LYS A 130 6.74 -14.32 -5.91
N ALA A 131 5.62 -14.90 -6.32
CA ALA A 131 4.46 -14.16 -6.78
C ALA A 131 3.36 -14.18 -5.70
N ARG A 132 2.74 -13.03 -5.45
CA ARG A 132 1.57 -12.90 -4.58
C ARG A 132 0.49 -12.13 -5.33
N ILE A 133 -0.75 -12.61 -5.23
CA ILE A 133 -1.89 -12.03 -5.91
C ILE A 133 -2.90 -11.57 -4.88
N TYR A 134 -3.44 -10.39 -5.11
CA TYR A 134 -4.65 -9.90 -4.50
C TYR A 134 -5.61 -9.52 -5.64
N ARG A 135 -6.87 -9.94 -5.53
CA ARG A 135 -7.91 -9.52 -6.48
C ARG A 135 -9.18 -9.17 -5.74
N ASP A 136 -9.84 -8.12 -6.20
CA ASP A 136 -11.14 -7.67 -5.75
C ASP A 136 -12.10 -7.71 -6.94
N GLY A 137 -13.16 -8.51 -6.82
CA GLY A 137 -13.97 -8.97 -7.95
C GLY A 137 -13.46 -10.28 -8.57
N ALA A 138 -14.33 -10.93 -9.37
CA ALA A 138 -14.19 -12.28 -9.94
C ALA A 138 -14.27 -13.46 -8.94
N GLU A 139 -14.85 -14.58 -9.37
CA GLU A 139 -15.02 -15.81 -8.57
C GLU A 139 -13.82 -16.78 -8.71
N GLY A 140 -13.59 -17.63 -7.69
CA GLY A 140 -12.62 -18.74 -7.75
C GLY A 140 -11.48 -18.68 -6.71
N VAL A 141 -10.73 -19.79 -6.59
CA VAL A 141 -9.58 -19.95 -5.68
C VAL A 141 -8.30 -19.63 -6.43
N LEU A 142 -7.42 -18.80 -5.84
CA LEU A 142 -6.06 -18.58 -6.35
C LEU A 142 -5.28 -19.89 -6.23
N GLN A 143 -5.00 -20.55 -7.37
CA GLN A 143 -4.12 -21.72 -7.40
C GLN A 143 -2.66 -21.28 -7.47
N GLY A 144 -1.74 -22.16 -7.04
CA GLY A 144 -0.32 -21.87 -6.77
C GLY A 144 0.29 -20.81 -7.69
N ILE A 145 0.75 -19.71 -7.09
CA ILE A 145 1.08 -18.49 -7.82
C ILE A 145 2.50 -18.62 -8.42
N SER A 146 2.58 -19.17 -9.63
CA SER A 146 3.77 -19.02 -10.47
C SER A 146 3.76 -17.64 -11.14
N SER A 147 4.92 -17.19 -11.61
CA SER A 147 5.02 -15.98 -12.42
C SER A 147 4.17 -16.04 -13.69
N ASP A 148 4.10 -17.21 -14.34
CA ASP A 148 3.28 -17.41 -15.53
C ASP A 148 1.78 -17.32 -15.20
N GLN A 149 1.37 -17.87 -14.06
CA GLN A 149 -0.01 -17.82 -13.60
C GLN A 149 -0.44 -16.39 -13.28
N LEU A 150 0.44 -15.57 -12.68
CA LEU A 150 0.19 -14.15 -12.45
C LEU A 150 -0.07 -13.38 -13.77
N ILE A 151 0.70 -13.67 -14.82
CA ILE A 151 0.52 -13.04 -16.15
C ILE A 151 -0.83 -13.46 -16.75
N GLN A 152 -1.12 -14.77 -16.74
CA GLN A 152 -2.38 -15.30 -17.28
C GLN A 152 -3.60 -14.73 -16.57
N GLU A 153 -3.56 -14.68 -15.23
CA GLU A 153 -4.65 -14.11 -14.44
C GLU A 153 -4.81 -12.61 -14.70
N ALA A 154 -3.72 -11.85 -14.78
CA ALA A 154 -3.76 -10.42 -15.10
C ALA A 154 -4.44 -10.16 -16.47
N LEU A 155 -4.11 -10.94 -17.49
CA LEU A 155 -4.68 -10.80 -18.83
C LEU A 155 -6.14 -11.28 -18.91
N ALA A 156 -6.50 -12.30 -18.13
CA ALA A 156 -7.86 -12.83 -18.10
C ALA A 156 -8.82 -11.98 -17.24
N PHE A 157 -8.28 -11.23 -16.26
CA PHE A 157 -9.07 -10.50 -15.26
C PHE A 157 -10.13 -9.56 -15.85
N PRO A 158 -9.87 -8.75 -16.90
CA PRO A 158 -10.91 -7.91 -17.49
C PRO A 158 -12.16 -8.69 -17.90
N ASN A 159 -12.01 -9.83 -18.55
CA ASN A 159 -13.12 -10.67 -18.98
C ASN A 159 -13.91 -11.30 -17.82
N GLN A 160 -13.29 -11.43 -16.65
CA GLN A 160 -13.95 -11.97 -15.45
C GLN A 160 -14.84 -10.95 -14.73
N VAL A 161 -14.62 -9.65 -14.99
CA VAL A 161 -15.25 -8.53 -14.29
C VAL A 161 -16.27 -7.78 -15.18
N LEU A 162 -16.24 -8.02 -16.49
CA LEU A 162 -17.22 -7.51 -17.45
C LEU A 162 -18.60 -8.19 -17.33
N GLY A 163 -19.65 -7.54 -17.86
CA GLY A 163 -20.99 -8.13 -18.00
C GLY A 163 -21.80 -8.21 -16.69
N GLY A 164 -21.63 -7.27 -15.77
CA GLY A 164 -22.37 -7.22 -14.51
C GLY A 164 -21.81 -8.13 -13.40
N LYS A 165 -20.66 -8.76 -13.64
CA LYS A 165 -19.91 -9.57 -12.65
C LYS A 165 -18.91 -8.74 -11.82
N GLY A 166 -18.80 -7.45 -12.11
CA GLY A 166 -17.99 -6.52 -11.34
C GLY A 166 -18.62 -6.25 -9.98
N VAL A 167 -17.78 -6.16 -8.97
CA VAL A 167 -18.20 -5.81 -7.61
C VAL A 167 -18.03 -4.30 -7.39
N PRO A 168 -18.81 -3.67 -6.50
CA PRO A 168 -18.50 -2.33 -6.02
C PRO A 168 -17.13 -2.35 -5.32
N PHE A 169 -16.09 -1.82 -5.97
CA PHE A 169 -14.72 -1.88 -5.44
C PHE A 169 -14.26 -0.52 -4.90
N SER A 170 -14.94 0.57 -5.27
CA SER A 170 -14.63 1.92 -4.79
C SER A 170 -15.88 2.78 -4.68
N VAL A 171 -15.85 3.73 -3.75
CA VAL A 171 -16.88 4.75 -3.57
C VAL A 171 -16.24 6.12 -3.76
N LEU A 172 -16.97 7.00 -4.42
CA LEU A 172 -16.58 8.39 -4.58
C LEU A 172 -17.28 9.20 -3.49
N LEU A 173 -16.48 9.95 -2.73
CA LEU A 173 -16.95 10.76 -1.62
C LEU A 173 -16.91 12.25 -2.00
N LEU A 174 -17.92 13.00 -1.59
CA LEU A 174 -17.90 14.46 -1.63
C LEU A 174 -18.16 15.01 -0.23
N SER A 175 -17.58 16.18 0.03
CA SER A 175 -17.90 16.98 1.21
C SER A 175 -19.34 17.45 1.14
N TYR A 176 -19.99 17.51 2.31
CA TYR A 176 -21.34 18.09 2.46
C TYR A 176 -21.45 19.55 1.99
N THR A 177 -20.33 20.25 1.83
CA THR A 177 -20.29 21.59 1.22
C THR A 177 -20.71 21.63 -0.25
N GLN A 178 -20.72 20.48 -0.93
CA GLN A 178 -21.05 20.35 -2.35
C GLN A 178 -22.56 20.19 -2.62
N ILE A 179 -23.38 20.14 -1.58
CA ILE A 179 -24.85 20.13 -1.66
C ILE A 179 -25.42 21.29 -0.84
N PRO A 180 -26.68 21.70 -1.05
CA PRO A 180 -27.32 22.69 -0.18
C PRO A 180 -27.28 22.25 1.28
N HIS A 181 -26.64 23.06 2.13
CA HIS A 181 -26.42 22.77 3.55
C HIS A 181 -26.62 24.05 4.39
N PRO A 182 -27.07 23.91 5.65
CA PRO A 182 -27.17 25.06 6.55
C PRO A 182 -25.77 25.53 6.98
N GLN A 183 -25.66 26.80 7.37
CA GLN A 183 -24.43 27.32 7.98
C GLN A 183 -24.26 26.69 9.37
N SER A 184 -23.09 26.11 9.65
CA SER A 184 -22.78 25.61 10.99
C SER A 184 -22.41 26.77 11.92
N GLN A 185 -22.92 26.76 13.15
CA GLN A 185 -22.59 27.79 14.14
C GLN A 185 -21.24 27.52 14.82
N ASN A 186 -20.75 26.29 14.74
CA ASN A 186 -19.48 25.85 15.31
C ASN A 186 -18.54 25.42 14.18
N ILE A 187 -17.64 26.31 13.76
CA ILE A 187 -16.46 25.91 12.97
C ILE A 187 -15.38 25.57 14.00
N GLN A 188 -15.49 24.40 14.63
CA GLN A 188 -14.37 23.88 15.40
C GLN A 188 -13.27 23.48 14.41
N GLN A 189 -12.03 23.84 14.73
CA GLN A 189 -10.88 23.49 13.92
C GLN A 189 -10.77 21.97 13.91
N MET A 190 -11.08 21.35 12.77
CA MET A 190 -10.71 19.95 12.53
C MET A 190 -9.20 19.87 12.72
N GLY A 191 -8.73 18.96 13.58
CA GLY A 191 -7.30 18.85 13.87
C GLY A 191 -6.47 18.52 12.63
N ASP A 192 -5.15 18.53 12.77
CA ASP A 192 -4.20 18.46 11.64
C ASP A 192 -4.53 17.31 10.65
N PRO A 193 -5.04 17.61 9.45
CA PRO A 193 -5.49 16.59 8.49
C PRO A 193 -4.35 15.71 7.99
N ASN A 194 -3.09 16.14 8.20
CA ASN A 194 -1.91 15.41 7.78
C ASN A 194 -1.28 14.59 8.94
N CYS A 195 -1.91 14.55 10.11
CA CYS A 195 -1.37 13.86 11.29
C CYS A 195 -1.07 12.38 10.99
N LEU A 196 -2.08 11.64 10.49
CA LEU A 196 -1.91 10.22 10.16
C LEU A 196 -0.92 10.00 9.02
N GLU A 197 -0.86 10.89 8.04
CA GLU A 197 0.12 10.80 6.96
C GLU A 197 1.55 10.97 7.49
N ARG A 198 1.78 11.95 8.37
CA ARG A 198 3.09 12.19 9.00
C ARG A 198 3.52 11.01 9.87
N LEU A 199 2.63 10.51 10.73
CA LEU A 199 2.88 9.34 11.57
C LEU A 199 3.15 8.09 10.70
N GLY A 200 2.36 7.89 9.65
CA GLY A 200 2.52 6.77 8.71
C GLY A 200 3.86 6.80 7.97
N LYS A 201 4.30 7.97 7.48
CA LYS A 201 5.62 8.12 6.83
C LYS A 201 6.76 7.77 7.77
N TYR A 202 6.69 8.18 9.03
CA TYR A 202 7.71 7.86 10.02
C TYR A 202 7.72 6.36 10.37
N TYR A 203 6.53 5.77 10.58
CA TYR A 203 6.38 4.33 10.82
C TYR A 203 6.97 3.49 9.68
N GLU A 204 6.68 3.83 8.42
CA GLU A 204 7.23 3.11 7.27
C GLU A 204 8.77 3.23 7.17
N ARG A 205 9.34 4.39 7.54
CA ARG A 205 10.80 4.57 7.60
C ARG A 205 11.42 3.66 8.66
N LEU A 206 10.84 3.60 9.87
CA LEU A 206 11.26 2.72 10.97
C LEU A 206 11.16 1.25 10.56
N LYS A 207 10.01 0.84 10.03
CA LYS A 207 9.73 -0.53 9.60
C LYS A 207 10.69 -1.00 8.52
N ARG A 208 10.99 -0.15 7.52
CA ARG A 208 11.99 -0.46 6.49
C ARG A 208 13.37 -0.69 7.10
N HIS A 209 13.82 0.21 7.98
CA HIS A 209 15.13 0.09 8.59
C HIS A 209 15.25 -1.16 9.49
N ARG A 210 14.20 -1.46 10.28
CA ARG A 210 14.10 -2.71 11.05
C ARG A 210 14.26 -3.94 10.16
N ASN A 211 13.57 -3.97 9.01
CA ASN A 211 13.64 -5.09 8.09
C ASN A 211 15.02 -5.21 7.41
N ASP A 212 15.71 -4.09 7.15
CA ASP A 212 17.08 -4.10 6.62
C ASP A 212 18.05 -4.75 7.61
N LEU A 213 17.96 -4.38 8.90
CA LEU A 213 18.78 -4.97 9.96
C LEU A 213 18.49 -6.46 10.14
N LEU A 214 17.22 -6.87 10.13
CA LEU A 214 16.84 -8.28 10.19
C LEU A 214 17.34 -9.06 8.98
N TYR A 215 17.27 -8.49 7.78
CA TYR A 215 17.82 -9.12 6.57
C TYR A 215 19.33 -9.32 6.69
N ALA A 216 20.06 -8.33 7.23
CA ALA A 216 21.49 -8.46 7.46
C ALA A 216 21.84 -9.56 8.47
N ILE A 217 21.05 -9.70 9.55
CA ILE A 217 21.18 -10.80 10.53
C ILE A 217 20.90 -12.17 9.89
N GLU A 218 19.82 -12.28 9.11
CA GLU A 218 19.40 -13.52 8.44
C GLU A 218 20.39 -13.94 7.33
N ASN A 219 21.18 -12.99 6.80
CA ASN A 219 22.10 -13.20 5.69
C ASN A 219 23.54 -12.75 5.98
N GLN A 220 24.04 -13.02 7.19
CA GLN A 220 25.36 -12.59 7.66
C GLN A 220 26.52 -12.91 6.72
N GLN A 221 26.44 -13.98 5.92
CA GLN A 221 27.48 -14.30 4.93
C GLN A 221 27.73 -13.18 3.90
N PHE A 222 26.75 -12.29 3.69
CA PHE A 222 26.88 -11.15 2.79
C PHE A 222 27.33 -9.87 3.51
N PHE A 223 27.42 -9.86 4.84
CA PHE A 223 27.70 -8.67 5.65
C PHE A 223 28.80 -8.96 6.69
N PRO A 224 30.05 -9.21 6.25
CA PRO A 224 31.15 -9.49 7.16
C PRO A 224 31.39 -8.33 8.11
N GLY A 225 31.54 -8.63 9.40
CA GLY A 225 31.78 -7.62 10.43
C GLY A 225 30.52 -6.88 10.90
N LEU A 226 29.32 -7.39 10.62
CA LEU A 226 28.06 -6.86 11.17
C LEU A 226 28.14 -6.80 12.71
N PRO A 227 28.02 -5.62 13.35
CA PRO A 227 28.12 -5.49 14.81
C PRO A 227 26.82 -5.96 15.46
N LEU A 228 26.68 -7.28 15.66
CA LEU A 228 25.42 -7.90 16.10
C LEU A 228 24.84 -7.30 17.38
N THR A 229 25.68 -6.93 18.35
CA THR A 229 25.22 -6.30 19.59
C THR A 229 24.55 -4.95 19.31
N GLU A 230 25.24 -4.05 18.60
CA GLU A 230 24.71 -2.73 18.24
C GLU A 230 23.46 -2.83 17.36
N VAL A 231 23.42 -3.81 16.47
CA VAL A 231 22.26 -4.07 15.61
C VAL A 231 21.05 -4.54 16.42
N ASN A 232 21.23 -5.44 17.38
CA ASN A 232 20.13 -5.89 18.24
C ASN A 232 19.63 -4.77 19.15
N ASP A 233 20.54 -4.00 19.75
CA ASP A 233 20.16 -2.81 20.54
C ASP A 233 19.37 -1.81 19.69
N ARG A 234 19.77 -1.63 18.42
CA ARG A 234 19.04 -0.78 17.46
C ARG A 234 17.65 -1.34 17.13
N LEU A 235 17.52 -2.65 16.96
CA LEU A 235 16.22 -3.28 16.70
C LEU A 235 15.23 -3.03 17.84
N ASP A 236 15.68 -3.12 19.09
CA ASP A 236 14.84 -2.86 20.26
C ASP A 236 14.43 -1.38 20.34
N GLN A 237 15.35 -0.45 20.05
CA GLN A 237 15.05 0.97 19.98
C GLN A 237 14.01 1.29 18.89
N ILE A 238 14.19 0.74 17.68
CA ILE A 238 13.24 0.94 16.58
C ILE A 238 11.87 0.35 16.93
N GLN A 239 11.82 -0.82 17.56
CA GLN A 239 10.57 -1.45 17.99
C GLN A 239 9.82 -0.57 19.00
N SER A 240 10.53 -0.06 20.02
CA SER A 240 9.94 0.86 21.01
C SER A 240 9.42 2.14 20.35
N GLU A 241 10.14 2.68 19.37
CA GLU A 241 9.72 3.88 18.65
C GLU A 241 8.51 3.62 17.75
N MET A 242 8.44 2.48 17.08
CA MET A 242 7.26 2.05 16.31
C MET A 242 6.00 1.97 17.20
N GLU A 243 6.12 1.46 18.43
CA GLU A 243 5.02 1.38 19.39
C GLU A 243 4.51 2.77 19.81
N LYS A 244 5.39 3.76 19.95
CA LYS A 244 4.99 5.15 20.22
C LYS A 244 4.21 5.76 19.06
N VAL A 245 4.66 5.53 17.83
CA VAL A 245 3.96 6.01 16.62
C VAL A 245 2.58 5.36 16.50
N GLU A 246 2.45 4.06 16.78
CA GLU A 246 1.16 3.37 16.82
C GLU A 246 0.24 3.90 17.91
N ALA A 247 0.78 4.18 19.11
CA ALA A 247 0.01 4.78 20.19
C ALA A 247 -0.49 6.18 19.83
N ALA A 248 0.36 7.00 19.21
CA ALA A 248 -0.02 8.33 18.71
C ALA A 248 -1.12 8.26 17.65
N ALA A 249 -1.01 7.33 16.70
CA ALA A 249 -2.04 7.14 15.67
C ALA A 249 -3.38 6.69 16.27
N LYS A 250 -3.36 5.80 17.27
CA LYS A 250 -4.57 5.36 18.01
C LYS A 250 -5.20 6.51 18.81
N ALA A 251 -4.37 7.33 19.45
CA ALA A 251 -4.84 8.50 20.19
C ALA A 251 -5.51 9.51 19.25
N TYR A 252 -4.87 9.86 18.13
CA TYR A 252 -5.46 10.76 17.13
C TYR A 252 -6.75 10.18 16.51
N SER A 253 -6.79 8.88 16.26
CA SER A 253 -8.02 8.21 15.78
C SER A 253 -9.17 8.25 16.79
N SER A 254 -8.87 8.41 18.08
CA SER A 254 -9.87 8.48 19.16
C SER A 254 -10.25 9.93 19.50
N ASN A 255 -9.32 10.87 19.31
CA ASN A 255 -9.51 12.30 19.51
C ASN A 255 -8.74 13.08 18.42
N PRO A 256 -9.41 13.46 17.32
CA PRO A 256 -8.77 14.13 16.18
C PRO A 256 -8.32 15.57 16.46
N ASP A 257 -8.71 16.18 17.58
CA ASP A 257 -8.44 17.59 17.87
C ASP A 257 -6.97 17.88 18.18
N GLU A 258 -6.22 16.85 18.60
CA GLU A 258 -4.80 16.97 18.93
C GLU A 258 -4.00 15.88 18.20
N CYS A 259 -3.07 16.28 17.33
CA CYS A 259 -2.10 15.36 16.78
C CYS A 259 -0.94 15.17 17.77
N PRO A 260 -0.72 13.98 18.34
CA PRO A 260 0.37 13.78 19.27
C PRO A 260 1.71 14.00 18.56
N GLU A 261 2.60 14.77 19.19
CA GLU A 261 3.96 14.92 18.69
C GLU A 261 4.77 13.64 18.95
N VAL A 262 5.31 13.06 17.88
CA VAL A 262 6.33 12.02 17.96
C VAL A 262 7.59 12.56 17.27
N PRO A 263 8.66 12.86 18.01
CA PRO A 263 9.88 13.40 17.42
C PRO A 263 10.54 12.35 16.51
N VAL A 264 11.01 12.79 15.36
CA VAL A 264 11.80 11.92 14.47
C VAL A 264 13.20 11.76 15.05
N LEU A 265 13.53 10.55 15.49
CA LEU A 265 14.84 10.22 16.04
C LEU A 265 15.79 9.82 14.91
N ASP A 266 16.47 10.80 14.32
CA ASP A 266 17.36 10.55 13.18
C ASP A 266 18.54 9.64 13.52
N GLU A 267 18.97 9.59 14.80
CA GLU A 267 20.00 8.66 15.25
C GLU A 267 19.63 7.18 15.02
N LEU A 268 18.34 6.84 14.94
CA LEU A 268 17.87 5.47 14.68
C LEU A 268 18.20 5.01 13.27
N PHE A 269 18.50 5.92 12.33
CA PHE A 269 18.74 5.60 10.93
C PHE A 269 20.23 5.65 10.54
N VAL A 270 21.13 5.75 11.52
CA VAL A 270 22.57 5.61 11.30
C VAL A 270 22.83 4.21 10.76
N ASN A 271 23.45 4.12 9.58
CA ASN A 271 23.67 2.83 8.92
C ASN A 271 24.67 1.96 9.69
N LEU A 272 24.17 0.88 10.29
CA LEU A 272 24.97 -0.15 10.97
C LEU A 272 25.32 -1.33 10.05
N ILE A 273 24.73 -1.41 8.86
CA ILE A 273 24.92 -2.53 7.95
C ILE A 273 26.19 -2.28 7.13
N PRO A 274 27.23 -3.13 7.24
CA PRO A 274 28.42 -3.03 6.41
C PRO A 274 28.09 -3.15 4.92
N PRO A 275 29.00 -2.73 4.03
CA PRO A 275 28.86 -2.98 2.60
C PRO A 275 28.64 -4.46 2.33
N GLN A 276 27.64 -4.77 1.51
CA GLN A 276 27.35 -6.14 1.12
C GLN A 276 28.49 -6.70 0.26
N VAL A 277 28.94 -7.91 0.56
CA VAL A 277 29.95 -8.62 -0.24
C VAL A 277 29.33 -9.82 -0.94
N ILE A 278 29.76 -10.07 -2.17
CA ILE A 278 29.43 -11.29 -2.90
C ILE A 278 30.38 -12.37 -2.38
N PRO A 279 29.90 -13.52 -1.86
CA PRO A 279 30.78 -14.61 -1.47
C PRO A 279 31.56 -15.06 -2.71
N SER A 280 32.88 -15.22 -2.55
CA SER A 280 33.75 -15.77 -3.58
C SER A 280 33.11 -17.02 -4.20
N ARG A 281 32.90 -17.01 -5.52
CA ARG A 281 32.49 -18.22 -6.28
C ARG A 281 33.60 -19.28 -6.34
N LEU A 282 34.81 -18.95 -5.89
CA LEU A 282 35.87 -19.92 -5.68
C LEU A 282 35.62 -20.54 -4.31
N GLY A 283 34.96 -21.70 -4.35
CA GLY A 283 34.78 -22.54 -3.18
C GLY A 283 36.11 -22.91 -2.56
N HIS A 284 36.04 -23.33 -1.30
CA HIS A 284 37.11 -24.01 -0.59
C HIS A 284 37.94 -24.89 -1.53
N GLN A 285 39.17 -24.45 -1.83
CA GLN A 285 40.22 -25.31 -2.35
C GLN A 285 41.40 -25.17 -1.40
N TRP A 286 41.53 -26.23 -0.59
CA TRP A 286 42.67 -26.80 0.12
C TRP A 286 43.83 -25.85 0.51
#